data_AF-A0A6H9S253-F1
#
_entry.id   AF-A0A6H9S253-F1
#
_cell.length_a   1.000
_cell.length_b   1.000
_cell.length_c   1.000
_cell.angle_alpha   90.00
_cell.angle_beta   90.00
_cell.angle_gamma   90.00
#
_symmetry.space_group_name_H-M   'P 1'
#
loop_
_entity.id
_entity.type
_entity.pdbx_description
1 polymer ?
#
loop_
_entity_poly.entity_id
_entity_poly.type
_entity_poly.pdbx_seq_one_letter_code
_entity_poly.pdbx_strand_id
1 'polypeptide(L)'
;SFFDASMNSNARKQLQLLQDLRIAVEQRQFSLYYQPKFDAANGRPVGAEALLRWSHPTQGLLMPDTFIDLAEKTGLIIPIGEWVLNEACRQMREWYVLGYTDWRIAVNLSALQFCHTGLVQSVAKALETHQLPANSLTLEITETTAMSDADASMTVLQQLSD
;
A
#
# COMPACT_ATOMS: atom_id res chain seq x y z
N SER A 1 -26.20 32.70 -1.42
CA SER A 1 -24.73 32.55 -1.39
C SER A 1 -24.22 31.53 -0.36
N PHE A 2 -24.96 30.46 -0.07
CA PHE A 2 -24.51 29.38 0.85
C PHE A 2 -23.66 28.29 0.15
N PHE A 3 -23.78 28.16 -1.18
CA PHE A 3 -22.99 27.23 -1.98
C PHE A 3 -21.51 27.64 -2.10
N ASP A 4 -21.22 28.94 -2.09
CA ASP A 4 -19.88 29.47 -2.35
C ASP A 4 -18.95 29.29 -1.13
N ALA A 5 -19.47 29.51 0.09
CA ALA A 5 -18.68 29.37 1.32
C ALA A 5 -18.34 27.91 1.66
N SER A 6 -19.28 26.97 1.43
CA SER A 6 -19.05 25.55 1.70
C SER A 6 -18.10 24.92 0.68
N MET A 7 -18.24 25.25 -0.61
CA MET A 7 -17.31 24.82 -1.67
C MET A 7 -15.88 25.33 -1.42
N ASN A 8 -15.74 26.61 -1.02
CA ASN A 8 -14.44 27.18 -0.69
C ASN A 8 -13.81 26.52 0.56
N SER A 9 -14.63 26.11 1.53
CA SER A 9 -14.13 25.40 2.73
C SER A 9 -13.61 23.99 2.44
N ASN A 10 -14.27 23.24 1.55
CA ASN A 10 -13.82 21.89 1.17
C ASN A 10 -12.55 21.92 0.32
N ALA A 11 -12.47 22.85 -0.63
CA ALA A 11 -11.27 23.03 -1.45
C ALA A 11 -10.03 23.34 -0.59
N ARG A 12 -10.17 24.21 0.40
CA ARG A 12 -9.09 24.52 1.35
C ARG A 12 -8.67 23.32 2.18
N LYS A 13 -9.63 22.52 2.68
CA LYS A 13 -9.32 21.29 3.44
C LYS A 13 -8.57 20.27 2.60
N GLN A 14 -8.98 20.05 1.35
CA GLN A 14 -8.27 19.13 0.44
C GLN A 14 -6.86 19.62 0.11
N LEU A 15 -6.70 20.93 -0.12
CA LEU A 15 -5.38 21.50 -0.38
C LEU A 15 -4.45 21.36 0.83
N GLN A 16 -4.96 21.58 2.04
CA GLN A 16 -4.21 21.35 3.27
C GLN A 16 -3.82 19.87 3.42
N LEU A 17 -4.78 18.96 3.25
CA LEU A 17 -4.52 17.52 3.34
C LEU A 17 -3.47 17.07 2.31
N LEU A 18 -3.48 17.64 1.11
CA LEU A 18 -2.47 17.35 0.08
C LEU A 18 -1.07 17.81 0.51
N GLN A 19 -0.95 19.01 1.08
CA GLN A 19 0.33 19.52 1.59
C GLN A 19 0.84 18.63 2.73
N ASP A 20 -0.05 18.27 3.65
CA ASP A 20 0.28 17.40 4.78
C ASP A 20 0.71 16.00 4.29
N LEU A 21 0.04 15.47 3.26
CA LEU A 21 0.35 14.15 2.71
C LEU A 21 1.74 14.11 2.05
N ARG A 22 2.15 15.19 1.39
CA ARG A 22 3.52 15.31 0.84
C ARG A 22 4.55 15.27 1.95
N ILE A 23 4.31 16.01 3.03
CA ILE A 23 5.18 16.02 4.21
C ILE A 23 5.23 14.64 4.88
N ALA A 24 4.10 13.94 4.94
CA ALA A 24 3.98 12.63 5.58
C ALA A 24 4.93 11.57 4.99
N VAL A 25 5.10 11.58 3.66
CA VAL A 25 6.03 10.70 2.93
C VAL A 25 7.47 10.92 3.40
N GLU A 26 7.88 12.18 3.59
CA GLU A 26 9.25 12.55 3.99
C GLU A 26 9.49 12.37 5.49
N GLN A 27 8.48 12.67 6.33
CA GLN A 27 8.61 12.73 7.78
C GLN A 27 8.22 11.43 8.51
N ARG A 28 8.12 10.30 7.79
CA ARG A 28 7.81 8.98 8.37
C ARG A 28 6.53 9.00 9.23
N GLN A 29 5.49 9.68 8.73
CA GLN A 29 4.21 9.75 9.44
C GLN A 29 3.30 8.55 9.14
N PHE A 30 3.72 7.66 8.23
CA PHE A 30 3.02 6.43 7.94
C PHE A 30 3.44 5.29 8.85
N SER A 31 2.51 4.39 9.12
CA SER A 31 2.74 3.12 9.81
C SER A 31 1.93 2.02 9.14
N LEU A 32 2.37 0.78 9.29
CA LEU A 32 1.62 -0.40 8.87
C LEU A 32 1.02 -1.08 10.10
N TYR A 33 -0.27 -1.35 10.01
CA TYR A 33 -0.98 -2.22 10.94
C TYR A 33 -1.14 -3.58 10.27
N TYR A 34 -1.18 -4.66 11.04
CA TYR A 34 -1.16 -6.01 10.50
C TYR A 34 -2.43 -6.76 10.92
N GLN A 35 -3.26 -7.10 9.95
CA GLN A 35 -4.42 -7.96 10.18
C GLN A 35 -4.03 -9.42 9.93
N PRO A 36 -4.09 -10.31 10.94
CA PRO A 36 -3.69 -11.71 10.76
C PRO A 36 -4.56 -12.44 9.73
N LYS A 37 -3.92 -13.25 8.88
CA LYS A 37 -4.58 -14.21 7.97
C LYS A 37 -4.43 -15.62 8.54
N PHE A 38 -5.48 -16.42 8.43
CA PHE A 38 -5.52 -17.78 8.99
C PHE A 38 -5.78 -18.81 7.91
N ASP A 39 -5.12 -19.96 8.03
CA ASP A 39 -5.46 -21.15 7.25
C ASP A 39 -6.87 -21.64 7.64
N ALA A 40 -7.75 -21.81 6.66
CA ALA A 40 -9.14 -22.18 6.92
C ALA A 40 -9.31 -23.63 7.40
N ALA A 41 -8.39 -24.53 7.08
CA ALA A 41 -8.49 -25.94 7.42
C ALA A 41 -8.03 -26.23 8.85
N ASN A 42 -6.99 -25.55 9.32
CA ASN A 42 -6.37 -25.81 10.63
C ASN A 42 -6.38 -24.61 11.60
N GLY A 43 -6.84 -23.43 11.17
CA GLY A 43 -6.98 -22.24 12.01
C GLY A 43 -5.65 -21.59 12.43
N ARG A 44 -4.52 -21.98 11.84
CA ARG A 44 -3.22 -21.41 12.19
C ARG A 44 -2.99 -20.08 11.45
N PRO A 45 -2.33 -19.10 12.08
CA PRO A 45 -1.89 -17.91 11.37
C PRO A 45 -0.91 -18.28 10.26
N VAL A 46 -1.11 -17.72 9.06
CA VAL A 46 -0.27 -17.92 7.87
C VAL A 46 0.36 -16.63 7.37
N GLY A 47 0.27 -15.56 8.16
CA GLY A 47 0.77 -14.24 7.80
C GLY A 47 -0.21 -13.13 8.12
N ALA A 48 -0.09 -12.02 7.41
CA ALA A 48 -0.91 -10.84 7.68
C ALA A 48 -1.12 -9.96 6.44
N GLU A 49 -2.19 -9.19 6.44
CA GLU A 49 -2.38 -8.05 5.56
C GLU A 49 -1.76 -6.80 6.17
N ALA A 50 -0.92 -6.11 5.39
CA ALA A 50 -0.35 -4.82 5.75
C ALA A 50 -1.33 -3.69 5.38
N LEU A 51 -1.80 -3.01 6.41
CA LEU A 51 -2.81 -1.96 6.32
C LEU A 51 -2.19 -0.61 6.65
N LEU A 52 -2.12 0.27 5.65
CA LEU A 52 -1.56 1.61 5.80
C LEU A 52 -2.35 2.44 6.82
N ARG A 53 -1.64 3.18 7.66
CA ARG A 53 -2.19 4.18 8.57
C ARG A 53 -1.34 5.43 8.50
N TRP A 54 -1.98 6.58 8.64
CA TRP A 54 -1.28 7.86 8.71
C TRP A 54 -1.45 8.47 10.10
N SER A 55 -0.35 8.57 10.84
CA SER A 55 -0.26 9.27 12.12
C SER A 55 -0.11 10.77 11.87
N HIS A 56 -1.23 11.46 11.61
CA HIS A 56 -1.26 12.89 11.34
C HIS A 56 -0.97 13.69 12.61
N PRO A 57 -0.08 14.70 12.58
CA PRO A 57 0.36 15.42 13.79
C PRO A 57 -0.77 16.14 14.53
N THR A 58 -1.77 16.63 13.81
CA THR A 58 -2.90 17.38 14.38
C THR A 58 -4.24 16.65 14.35
N GLN A 59 -4.44 15.67 13.46
CA GLN A 59 -5.71 14.97 13.27
C GLN A 59 -5.70 13.56 13.91
N GLY A 60 -4.55 13.13 14.43
CA GLY A 60 -4.38 11.79 14.98
C GLY A 60 -4.28 10.74 13.88
N LEU A 61 -4.75 9.52 14.18
CA LEU A 61 -4.68 8.39 13.26
C LEU A 61 -5.74 8.54 12.15
N LEU A 62 -5.29 8.70 10.91
CA LEU A 62 -6.14 8.74 9.72
C LEU A 62 -6.12 7.38 9.00
N MET A 63 -7.30 6.96 8.57
CA MET A 63 -7.53 5.72 7.82
C MET A 63 -7.33 5.96 6.31
N PRO A 64 -6.97 4.91 5.53
CA PRO A 64 -6.74 5.02 4.08
C PRO A 64 -7.84 5.76 3.32
N ASP A 65 -9.12 5.47 3.59
CA ASP A 65 -10.27 6.10 2.94
C ASP A 65 -10.29 7.65 3.02
N THR A 66 -9.55 8.23 3.97
CA THR A 66 -9.44 9.69 4.12
C THR A 66 -8.49 10.32 3.09
N PHE A 67 -7.49 9.59 2.60
CA PHE A 67 -6.39 10.18 1.82
C PHE A 67 -5.98 9.39 0.57
N ILE A 68 -6.38 8.13 0.39
CA ILE A 68 -6.00 7.31 -0.77
C ILE A 68 -6.50 7.92 -2.08
N ASP A 69 -7.77 8.32 -2.15
CA ASP A 69 -8.34 9.00 -3.34
C ASP A 69 -7.53 10.23 -3.76
N LEU A 70 -7.07 11.01 -2.78
CA LEU A 70 -6.25 12.19 -3.02
C LEU A 70 -4.86 11.78 -3.50
N ALA A 71 -4.26 10.79 -2.85
CA ALA A 71 -2.95 10.24 -3.21
C ALA A 71 -2.92 9.73 -4.65
N GLU A 72 -3.97 9.04 -5.09
CA GLU A 72 -4.13 8.55 -6.46
C GLU A 72 -4.24 9.71 -7.46
N LYS A 73 -5.15 10.66 -7.21
CA LYS A 73 -5.36 11.82 -8.10
C LYS A 73 -4.11 12.69 -8.27
N THR A 74 -3.23 12.71 -7.27
CA THR A 74 -2.01 13.51 -7.31
C THR A 74 -0.74 12.70 -7.56
N GLY A 75 -0.86 11.39 -7.81
CA GLY A 75 0.28 10.49 -8.02
C GLY A 75 1.13 10.19 -6.78
N LEU A 76 0.76 10.72 -5.60
CA LEU A 76 1.47 10.44 -4.34
C LEU A 76 1.29 8.99 -3.87
N ILE A 77 0.30 8.29 -4.41
CA ILE A 77 0.11 6.86 -4.15
C ILE A 77 1.32 6.01 -4.61
N ILE A 78 2.09 6.48 -5.59
CA ILE A 78 3.29 5.77 -6.06
C ILE A 78 4.40 5.77 -4.98
N PRO A 79 4.91 6.91 -4.50
CA PRO A 79 5.93 6.91 -3.45
C PRO A 79 5.40 6.36 -2.11
N ILE A 80 4.12 6.54 -1.79
CA ILE A 80 3.50 5.89 -0.62
C ILE A 80 3.56 4.37 -0.78
N GLY A 81 3.21 3.87 -1.96
CA GLY A 81 3.28 2.45 -2.30
C GLY A 81 4.67 1.85 -2.17
N GLU A 82 5.69 2.56 -2.66
CA GLU A 82 7.09 2.15 -2.51
C GLU A 82 7.48 2.07 -1.03
N TRP A 83 7.08 3.05 -0.22
CA TRP A 83 7.30 3.01 1.23
C TRP A 83 6.59 1.81 1.87
N VAL A 84 5.33 1.56 1.52
CA VAL A 84 4.54 0.42 2.03
C VAL A 84 5.22 -0.91 1.68
N LEU A 85 5.65 -1.10 0.43
CA LEU A 85 6.33 -2.32 0.00
C LEU A 85 7.61 -2.57 0.80
N ASN A 86 8.44 -1.54 0.97
CA ASN A 86 9.67 -1.67 1.74
C ASN A 86 9.38 -1.98 3.22
N GLU A 87 8.45 -1.28 3.86
CA GLU A 87 8.14 -1.51 5.28
C GLU A 87 7.48 -2.89 5.51
N ALA A 88 6.62 -3.34 4.58
CA ALA A 88 6.05 -4.67 4.63
C ALA A 88 7.13 -5.76 4.48
N CYS A 89 8.04 -5.61 3.51
CA CYS A 89 9.16 -6.53 3.33
C CYS A 89 10.11 -6.52 4.53
N ARG A 90 10.42 -5.33 5.08
CA ARG A 90 11.21 -5.20 6.30
C ARG A 90 10.59 -5.99 7.46
N GLN A 91 9.29 -5.80 7.71
CA GLN A 91 8.59 -6.48 8.79
C GLN A 91 8.49 -7.98 8.56
N MET A 92 8.19 -8.43 7.33
CA MET A 92 8.11 -9.85 7.01
C MET A 92 9.48 -10.52 7.15
N ARG A 93 10.58 -9.82 6.85
CA ARG A 93 11.94 -10.33 7.11
C ARG A 93 12.18 -10.58 8.60
N GLU A 94 11.71 -9.70 9.48
CA GLU A 94 11.80 -9.93 10.92
C GLU A 94 11.06 -11.20 11.35
N TRP A 95 9.85 -11.43 10.84
CA TRP A 95 9.12 -12.67 11.12
C TRP A 95 9.79 -13.90 10.51
N TYR A 96 10.34 -13.76 9.30
CA TYR A 96 11.07 -14.84 8.63
C TYR A 96 12.27 -15.31 9.47
N VAL A 97 13.09 -14.39 10.00
CA VAL A 97 14.24 -14.76 10.85
C VAL A 97 13.86 -15.32 12.21
N LEU A 98 12.63 -15.07 12.68
CA LEU A 98 12.06 -15.69 13.88
C LEU A 98 11.53 -17.12 13.62
N GLY A 99 11.60 -17.61 12.38
CA GLY A 99 11.20 -18.96 12.00
C GLY A 99 9.83 -19.06 11.33
N TYR A 100 9.15 -17.95 11.07
CA TYR A 100 7.88 -17.93 10.32
C TYR A 100 8.12 -17.95 8.81
N THR A 101 8.87 -18.94 8.32
CA THR A 101 9.30 -19.01 6.91
C THR A 101 8.17 -19.28 5.92
N ASP A 102 7.05 -19.81 6.41
CA ASP A 102 5.86 -20.12 5.61
C ASP A 102 4.82 -18.99 5.62
N TRP A 103 5.07 -17.91 6.36
CA TRP A 103 4.16 -16.77 6.43
C TRP A 103 4.29 -15.86 5.21
N ARG A 104 3.18 -15.19 4.88
CA ARG A 104 3.13 -14.19 3.81
C ARG A 104 2.62 -12.86 4.32
N ILE A 105 3.20 -11.78 3.82
CA ILE A 105 2.64 -10.44 4.00
C ILE A 105 1.90 -10.02 2.74
N ALA A 106 0.66 -9.58 2.88
CA ALA A 106 -0.12 -9.05 1.77
C ALA A 106 -0.09 -7.52 1.75
N VAL A 107 0.07 -6.94 0.57
CA VAL A 107 0.09 -5.48 0.34
C VAL A 107 -0.96 -5.13 -0.71
N ASN A 108 -1.85 -4.20 -0.36
CA ASN A 108 -2.84 -3.66 -1.29
C ASN A 108 -2.19 -2.67 -2.27
N LEU A 109 -2.55 -2.79 -3.55
CA LEU A 109 -2.15 -1.88 -4.61
C LEU A 109 -3.37 -1.17 -5.18
N SER A 110 -3.25 0.15 -5.38
CA SER A 110 -4.21 0.89 -6.19
C SER A 110 -4.08 0.54 -7.68
N ALA A 111 -5.11 0.88 -8.46
CA ALA A 111 -5.06 0.76 -9.91
C ALA A 111 -3.90 1.55 -10.53
N LEU A 112 -3.63 2.76 -10.02
CA LEU A 112 -2.53 3.58 -10.52
C LEU A 112 -1.16 2.96 -10.25
N GLN A 113 -0.98 2.34 -9.07
CA GLN A 113 0.26 1.62 -8.76
C GLN A 113 0.42 0.37 -9.62
N PHE A 114 -0.66 -0.37 -9.83
CA PHE A 114 -0.64 -1.60 -10.61
C PHE A 114 -0.22 -1.35 -12.07
N CYS A 115 -0.72 -0.26 -12.68
CA CYS A 115 -0.36 0.14 -14.03
C CYS A 115 0.97 0.91 -14.14
N HIS A 116 1.66 1.17 -13.01
CA HIS A 116 2.90 1.92 -13.02
C HIS A 116 4.06 1.06 -13.55
N THR A 117 4.76 1.55 -14.57
CA THR A 117 5.86 0.80 -15.22
C THR A 117 7.00 0.41 -14.28
N GLY A 118 7.18 1.13 -13.18
CA GLY A 118 8.19 0.82 -12.16
C GLY A 118 7.78 -0.25 -11.15
N LEU A 119 6.53 -0.76 -11.15
CA LEU A 119 6.03 -1.66 -10.11
C LEU A 119 6.90 -2.92 -9.95
N VAL A 120 7.15 -3.63 -11.05
CA VAL A 120 7.93 -4.89 -11.04
C VAL A 120 9.31 -4.66 -10.45
N GLN A 121 9.98 -3.58 -10.87
CA GLN A 121 11.30 -3.21 -10.35
C GLN A 121 11.23 -2.86 -8.86
N SER A 122 10.22 -2.11 -8.41
CA SER A 122 10.06 -1.74 -7.00
C SER A 122 9.80 -2.96 -6.11
N VAL A 123 9.01 -3.93 -6.58
CA VAL A 123 8.76 -5.20 -5.89
C VAL A 123 10.04 -6.04 -5.79
N ALA A 124 10.72 -6.26 -6.92
CA ALA A 124 11.97 -7.01 -6.95
C ALA A 124 13.03 -6.39 -6.03
N LYS A 125 13.18 -5.06 -6.07
CA LYS A 125 14.12 -4.33 -5.22
C LYS A 125 13.79 -4.44 -3.74
N ALA A 126 12.50 -4.38 -3.35
CA ALA A 126 12.09 -4.50 -1.95
C ALA A 126 12.39 -5.91 -1.41
N LEU A 127 12.06 -6.95 -2.17
CA LEU A 127 12.38 -8.34 -1.84
C LEU A 127 13.89 -8.56 -1.70
N GLU A 128 14.69 -8.09 -2.66
CA GLU A 128 16.15 -8.18 -2.64
C GLU A 128 16.75 -7.45 -1.43
N THR A 129 16.35 -6.19 -1.22
CA THR A 129 16.85 -5.33 -0.13
C THR A 129 16.64 -5.98 1.24
N HIS A 130 15.49 -6.63 1.42
CA HIS A 130 15.12 -7.28 2.68
C HIS A 130 15.45 -8.78 2.70
N GLN A 131 16.10 -9.31 1.66
CA GLN A 131 16.49 -10.72 1.56
C GLN A 131 15.30 -11.67 1.80
N LEU A 132 14.15 -11.35 1.20
CA LEU A 132 12.95 -12.15 1.29
C LEU A 132 12.75 -12.97 0.02
N PRO A 133 12.38 -14.26 0.15
CA PRO A 133 11.94 -15.02 -1.01
C PRO A 133 10.59 -14.46 -1.50
N ALA A 134 10.37 -14.48 -2.81
CA ALA A 134 9.19 -13.89 -3.43
C ALA A 134 7.86 -14.44 -2.87
N ASN A 135 7.84 -15.72 -2.49
CA ASN A 135 6.68 -16.37 -1.89
C ASN A 135 6.26 -15.82 -0.51
N SER A 136 7.06 -14.94 0.10
CA SER A 136 6.73 -14.25 1.35
C SER A 136 5.91 -12.97 1.15
N LEU A 137 5.74 -12.50 -0.08
CA LEU A 137 4.96 -11.31 -0.42
C LEU A 137 3.75 -11.69 -1.28
N THR A 138 2.61 -11.07 -1.02
CA THR A 138 1.40 -11.17 -1.83
C THR A 138 0.93 -9.78 -2.19
N LEU A 139 0.69 -9.52 -3.48
CA LEU A 139 0.16 -8.25 -3.95
C LEU A 139 -1.34 -8.42 -4.19
N GLU A 140 -2.13 -7.55 -3.58
CA GLU A 140 -3.60 -7.58 -3.67
C GLU A 140 -4.09 -6.41 -4.51
N ILE A 141 -4.96 -6.72 -5.46
CA ILE A 141 -5.64 -5.75 -6.31
C ILE A 141 -7.14 -6.03 -6.29
N THR A 142 -7.94 -5.01 -6.55
CA THR A 142 -9.38 -5.21 -6.72
C THR A 142 -9.69 -5.90 -8.05
N GLU A 143 -10.84 -6.57 -8.13
CA GLU A 143 -11.33 -7.16 -9.39
C GLU A 143 -11.46 -6.08 -10.48
N THR A 144 -11.96 -4.89 -10.13
CA THR A 144 -12.07 -3.75 -11.07
C THR A 144 -10.70 -3.36 -11.65
N THR A 145 -9.65 -3.35 -10.83
CA THR A 145 -8.28 -3.09 -11.29
C THR A 145 -7.78 -4.17 -12.24
N ALA A 146 -8.03 -5.44 -11.93
CA ALA A 146 -7.63 -6.55 -12.79
C ALA A 146 -8.38 -6.54 -14.14
N MET A 147 -9.63 -6.07 -14.15
CA MET A 147 -10.52 -6.10 -15.31
C MET A 147 -10.50 -4.82 -16.15
N SER A 148 -9.85 -3.74 -15.72
CA SER A 148 -9.84 -2.47 -16.46
C SER A 148 -9.12 -2.57 -17.81
N ASP A 149 -8.07 -3.40 -17.87
CA ASP A 149 -7.37 -3.81 -19.09
C ASP A 149 -6.77 -5.20 -18.85
N ALA A 150 -7.49 -6.24 -19.24
CA ALA A 150 -7.15 -7.62 -18.92
C ALA A 150 -5.80 -8.05 -19.54
N ASP A 151 -5.51 -7.64 -20.77
CA ASP A 151 -4.29 -8.03 -21.47
C ASP A 151 -3.05 -7.36 -20.86
N ALA A 152 -3.14 -6.06 -20.54
CA ALA A 152 -2.07 -5.35 -19.84
C ALA A 152 -1.87 -5.92 -18.42
N SER A 153 -2.97 -6.22 -17.72
CA SER A 153 -2.93 -6.79 -16.37
C SER A 153 -2.25 -8.17 -16.36
N MET A 154 -2.56 -9.02 -17.34
CA MET A 154 -1.91 -10.33 -17.48
C MET A 154 -0.42 -10.21 -17.72
N THR A 155 0.03 -9.21 -18.50
CA THR A 155 1.46 -8.97 -18.72
C THR A 155 2.18 -8.63 -17.41
N VAL A 156 1.60 -7.73 -16.59
CA VAL A 156 2.17 -7.35 -15.30
C VAL A 156 2.17 -8.53 -14.32
N LEU A 157 1.08 -9.30 -14.26
CA LEU A 157 0.97 -10.46 -13.38
C LEU A 157 1.98 -11.55 -13.73
N GLN A 158 2.24 -11.78 -15.03
CA GLN A 158 3.27 -12.73 -15.47
C GLN A 158 4.65 -12.28 -15.01
N GLN A 159 5.00 -11.01 -15.22
CA GLN A 159 6.29 -10.45 -14.77
C GLN A 159 6.48 -10.49 -13.25
N LEU A 160 5.40 -10.42 -12.47
CA LEU A 160 5.45 -10.53 -11.01
C LEU A 160 5.51 -11.98 -10.51
N SER A 161 5.19 -12.96 -11.38
CA SER A 161 5.18 -14.38 -11.05
C SER A 161 6.48 -15.10 -11.44
N ASP A 162 7.25 -14.52 -12.36
CA ASP A 162 8.55 -15.01 -12.84
C ASP A 162 9.69 -14.74 -11.83
#